data_AF-A0A7C9BUL6-F1
#
_entry.id   AF-A0A7C9BUL6-F1
#
_cell.length_a   1.000
_cell.length_b   1.000
_cell.length_c   1.000
_cell.angle_alpha   90.00
_cell.angle_beta   90.00
_cell.angle_gamma   90.00
#
_symmetry.space_group_name_H-M   'P 1'
#
loop_
_entity.id
_entity.type
_entity.pdbx_description
1 polymer ?
#
loop_
_entity_poly.entity_id
_entity_poly.type
_entity_poly.pdbx_seq_one_letter_code
_entity_poly.pdbx_strand_id
1 'polypeptide(L)'
;MAFERLHATVTALGWRCLSGTWAGYNERYEFECEKGHRFARNAMALLYRGEQARCEACEADEIEARWLNAIASRSGELLNGPFRGLSERYRLRCADGHEWETTGELIRRGKWCPECGRVKSAQCNTLADGLERLQVIARQHGGQCLAAEYTRSCDRYPFECSKGHRWRASGQMVVHGHWCPQCAGIARRLTLETMQAVARERGGLCLSAEYHGAHVKLTWQCHRGHVWQSSAANVKNKGRWCPNCAFLEMTKDPKKRLKWDFEGKG
;
A
#
# COMPACT_ATOMS: atom_id res chain seq x y z
N MET A 1 -21.87 -35.75 -3.05
CA MET A 1 -20.73 -35.04 -2.44
C MET A 1 -20.15 -33.91 -3.29
N ALA A 2 -19.52 -34.14 -4.45
CA ALA A 2 -18.86 -33.05 -5.21
C ALA A 2 -19.84 -32.01 -5.77
N PHE A 3 -20.99 -32.44 -6.28
CA PHE A 3 -22.03 -31.55 -6.80
C PHE A 3 -22.73 -30.74 -5.71
N GLU A 4 -23.03 -31.37 -4.56
CA GLU A 4 -23.59 -30.68 -3.39
C GLU A 4 -22.64 -29.60 -2.87
N ARG A 5 -21.33 -29.89 -2.86
CA ARG A 5 -20.31 -28.88 -2.53
C ARG A 5 -20.32 -27.72 -3.53
N LEU A 6 -20.47 -28.00 -4.83
CA LEU A 6 -20.58 -26.95 -5.86
C LEU A 6 -21.80 -26.08 -5.60
N HIS A 7 -22.97 -26.69 -5.34
CA HIS A 7 -24.20 -25.97 -4.99
C HIS A 7 -24.01 -25.11 -3.74
N ALA A 8 -23.47 -25.66 -2.65
CA ALA A 8 -23.22 -24.91 -1.43
C ALA A 8 -22.28 -23.72 -1.65
N THR A 9 -21.21 -23.91 -2.44
CA THR A 9 -20.27 -22.83 -2.78
C THR A 9 -20.94 -21.73 -3.58
N VAL A 10 -21.72 -22.04 -4.62
CA VAL A 10 -22.34 -21.01 -5.45
C VAL A 10 -23.51 -20.32 -4.74
N THR A 11 -24.24 -21.02 -3.90
CA THR A 11 -25.27 -20.42 -3.03
C THR A 11 -24.65 -19.44 -2.03
N ALA A 12 -23.49 -19.76 -1.45
CA ALA A 12 -22.75 -18.83 -0.58
C ALA A 12 -22.28 -17.56 -1.31
N LEU A 13 -22.12 -17.64 -2.65
CA LEU A 13 -21.80 -16.48 -3.51
C LEU A 13 -23.06 -15.74 -4.03
N GLY A 14 -24.26 -16.13 -3.60
CA GLY A 14 -25.53 -15.57 -4.07
C GLY A 14 -25.93 -16.04 -5.47
N TRP A 15 -25.44 -17.19 -5.93
CA TRP A 15 -25.74 -17.71 -7.26
C TRP A 15 -26.60 -18.97 -7.20
N ARG A 16 -27.45 -19.11 -8.21
CA ARG A 16 -28.25 -20.31 -8.48
C ARG A 16 -27.58 -21.13 -9.57
N CYS A 17 -27.31 -22.40 -9.31
CA CYS A 17 -26.88 -23.33 -10.36
C CYS A 17 -28.09 -23.79 -11.16
N LEU A 18 -28.01 -23.69 -12.49
CA LEU A 18 -29.06 -24.07 -13.43
C LEU A 18 -28.83 -25.48 -14.03
N SER A 19 -27.61 -25.99 -13.94
CA SER A 19 -27.27 -27.34 -14.40
C SER A 19 -27.83 -28.41 -13.45
N GLY A 20 -28.43 -29.46 -14.02
CA GLY A 20 -29.15 -30.49 -13.24
C GLY A 20 -28.33 -31.72 -12.82
N THR A 21 -27.13 -31.94 -13.39
CA THR A 21 -26.33 -33.15 -13.15
C THR A 21 -24.83 -32.85 -13.08
N TRP A 22 -24.10 -33.68 -12.33
CA TRP A 22 -22.65 -33.59 -12.21
C TRP A 22 -21.95 -34.31 -13.36
N ALA A 23 -21.24 -33.55 -14.22
CA ALA A 23 -20.48 -34.08 -15.34
C ALA A 23 -18.95 -34.12 -15.12
N GLY A 24 -18.42 -33.40 -14.12
CA GLY A 24 -17.00 -33.46 -13.75
C GLY A 24 -16.40 -32.12 -13.34
N TYR A 25 -15.16 -32.13 -12.85
CA TYR A 25 -14.52 -30.91 -12.33
C TYR A 25 -14.20 -29.85 -13.40
N ASN A 26 -13.86 -30.28 -14.62
CA ASN A 26 -13.51 -29.38 -15.72
C ASN A 26 -14.71 -28.97 -16.57
N GLU A 27 -15.86 -29.59 -16.34
CA GLU A 27 -17.08 -29.32 -17.09
C GLU A 27 -17.64 -27.95 -16.76
N ARG A 28 -18.31 -27.34 -17.75
CA ARG A 28 -18.94 -26.03 -17.60
C ARG A 28 -20.36 -26.20 -17.09
N TYR A 29 -20.65 -25.51 -16.00
CA TYR A 29 -21.96 -25.45 -15.38
C TYR A 29 -22.53 -24.05 -15.56
N GLU A 30 -23.85 -23.97 -15.71
CA GLU A 30 -24.57 -22.71 -15.85
C GLU A 30 -25.02 -22.18 -14.49
N PHE A 31 -24.84 -20.89 -14.30
CA PHE A 31 -25.17 -20.17 -13.08
C PHE A 31 -25.93 -18.88 -13.40
N GLU A 32 -26.73 -18.45 -12.43
CA GLU A 32 -27.43 -17.18 -12.45
C GLU A 32 -27.18 -16.45 -11.13
N CYS A 33 -26.73 -15.19 -11.17
CA CYS A 33 -26.55 -14.39 -9.96
C CYS A 33 -27.87 -13.71 -9.51
N GLU A 34 -27.86 -13.07 -8.34
CA GLU A 34 -29.03 -12.35 -7.79
C GLU A 34 -29.55 -11.22 -8.70
N LYS A 35 -28.67 -10.61 -9.51
CA LYS A 35 -29.06 -9.59 -10.50
C LYS A 35 -29.62 -10.20 -11.81
N GLY A 36 -29.71 -11.53 -11.91
CA GLY A 36 -30.24 -12.23 -13.09
C GLY A 36 -29.23 -12.46 -14.22
N HIS A 37 -27.93 -12.17 -14.03
CA HIS A 37 -26.93 -12.46 -15.05
C HIS A 37 -26.64 -13.95 -15.14
N ARG A 38 -26.70 -14.49 -16.35
CA ARG A 38 -26.40 -15.88 -16.65
C ARG A 38 -24.99 -16.03 -17.22
N PHE A 39 -24.24 -16.98 -16.67
CA PHE A 39 -22.87 -17.25 -17.10
C PHE A 39 -22.47 -18.69 -16.81
N ALA A 40 -21.45 -19.17 -17.52
CA ALA A 40 -20.96 -20.54 -17.38
C ALA A 40 -19.52 -20.58 -16.84
N ARG A 41 -19.28 -21.34 -15.77
CA ARG A 41 -17.94 -21.56 -15.18
C ARG A 41 -17.71 -23.04 -14.92
N ASN A 42 -16.43 -23.44 -14.81
CA ASN A 42 -16.11 -24.81 -14.45
C ASN A 42 -16.17 -25.03 -12.92
N ALA A 43 -16.47 -26.27 -12.51
CA ALA A 43 -16.59 -26.61 -11.09
C ALA A 43 -15.25 -26.48 -10.35
N MET A 44 -14.12 -26.76 -11.01
CA MET A 44 -12.78 -26.67 -10.41
C MET A 44 -12.44 -25.24 -9.96
N ALA A 45 -12.74 -24.21 -10.75
CA ALA A 45 -12.46 -22.82 -10.37
C ALA A 45 -13.27 -22.41 -9.13
N LEU A 46 -14.49 -22.92 -8.99
CA LEU A 46 -15.37 -22.59 -7.86
C LEU A 46 -15.01 -23.38 -6.61
N LEU A 47 -14.71 -24.67 -6.71
CA LEU A 47 -14.43 -25.49 -5.53
C LEU A 47 -13.08 -25.22 -4.87
N TYR A 48 -12.08 -24.76 -5.64
CA TYR A 48 -10.72 -24.51 -5.13
C TYR A 48 -10.34 -23.03 -5.06
N ARG A 49 -11.03 -22.14 -5.78
CA ARG A 49 -10.79 -20.68 -5.79
C ARG A 49 -12.08 -19.86 -5.65
N GLY A 50 -13.17 -20.48 -5.18
CA GLY A 50 -14.51 -19.90 -5.17
C GLY A 50 -14.70 -18.67 -4.29
N GLU A 51 -13.92 -18.52 -3.22
CA GLU A 51 -14.02 -17.37 -2.29
C GLU A 51 -13.80 -16.01 -3.00
N GLN A 52 -13.12 -16.02 -4.15
CA GLN A 52 -12.83 -14.83 -4.95
C GLN A 52 -13.69 -14.77 -6.22
N ALA A 53 -14.50 -15.79 -6.48
CA ALA A 53 -15.29 -15.87 -7.70
C ALA A 53 -16.42 -14.84 -7.66
N ARG A 54 -16.50 -14.04 -8.72
CA ARG A 54 -17.49 -12.99 -8.89
C ARG A 54 -18.19 -13.14 -10.23
N CYS A 55 -19.39 -12.56 -10.32
CA CYS A 55 -20.13 -12.47 -11.56
C CYS A 55 -19.53 -11.32 -12.38
N GLU A 56 -18.92 -11.64 -13.52
CA GLU A 56 -18.22 -10.66 -14.37
C GLU A 56 -19.15 -9.55 -14.86
N ALA A 57 -20.41 -9.87 -15.13
CA ALA A 57 -21.42 -8.88 -15.50
C ALA A 57 -21.76 -7.94 -14.32
N CYS A 58 -21.92 -8.48 -13.10
CA CYS A 58 -22.12 -7.62 -11.92
C CYS A 58 -20.91 -6.70 -11.65
N GLU A 59 -19.69 -7.21 -11.86
CA GLU A 59 -18.49 -6.40 -11.74
C GLU A 59 -18.45 -5.29 -12.80
N ALA A 60 -18.83 -5.60 -14.04
CA ALA A 60 -18.94 -4.61 -15.11
C ALA A 60 -19.99 -3.52 -14.78
N ASP A 61 -21.17 -3.90 -14.30
CA ASP A 61 -22.21 -2.96 -13.87
C ASP A 61 -21.72 -2.06 -12.74
N GLU A 62 -21.02 -2.62 -11.74
CA GLU A 62 -20.46 -1.84 -10.64
C GLU A 62 -19.41 -0.83 -11.12
N ILE A 63 -18.57 -1.24 -12.07
CA ILE A 63 -17.56 -0.36 -12.68
C ILE A 63 -18.25 0.77 -13.44
N GLU A 64 -19.25 0.45 -14.26
CA GLU A 64 -20.03 1.43 -15.01
C GLU A 64 -20.74 2.42 -14.08
N ALA A 65 -21.45 1.92 -13.06
CA ALA A 65 -22.17 2.75 -12.10
C ALA A 65 -21.21 3.70 -11.34
N ARG A 66 -20.06 3.20 -10.89
CA ARG A 66 -19.02 4.04 -10.24
C ARG A 66 -18.47 5.09 -11.20
N TRP A 67 -18.25 4.72 -12.45
CA TRP A 67 -17.71 5.64 -13.46
C TRP A 67 -18.70 6.75 -13.81
N LEU A 68 -19.99 6.41 -14.01
CA LEU A 68 -21.07 7.39 -14.22
C LEU A 68 -21.24 8.31 -13.00
N ASN A 69 -21.16 7.77 -11.78
CA ASN A 69 -21.19 8.57 -10.56
C ASN A 69 -19.99 9.53 -10.47
N ALA A 70 -18.79 9.08 -10.85
CA ALA A 70 -17.61 9.94 -10.88
C ALA A 70 -17.76 11.13 -11.84
N ILE A 71 -18.54 10.98 -12.91
CA ILE A 71 -18.88 12.06 -13.84
C ILE A 71 -19.96 12.97 -13.24
N ALA A 72 -21.06 12.39 -12.75
CA ALA A 72 -22.20 13.12 -12.21
C ALA A 72 -21.84 13.93 -10.94
N SER A 73 -21.01 13.38 -10.05
CA SER A 73 -20.53 14.06 -8.83
C SER A 73 -19.71 15.31 -9.09
N ARG A 74 -19.24 15.50 -10.33
CA ARG A 74 -18.48 16.68 -10.79
C ARG A 74 -19.26 17.52 -11.79
N SER A 75 -20.58 17.30 -11.86
CA SER A 75 -21.49 17.90 -12.84
C SER A 75 -20.95 17.80 -14.27
N GLY A 76 -20.35 16.65 -14.59
CA GLY A 76 -19.87 16.35 -15.93
C GLY A 76 -20.96 15.71 -16.78
N GLU A 77 -20.80 15.82 -18.10
CA GLU A 77 -21.68 15.25 -19.11
C GLU A 77 -20.86 14.34 -20.05
N LEU A 78 -21.40 13.17 -20.37
CA LEU A 78 -20.82 12.27 -21.36
C LEU A 78 -21.39 12.59 -22.75
N LEU A 79 -20.53 13.00 -23.68
CA LEU A 79 -20.94 13.45 -25.00
C LEU A 79 -20.98 12.33 -26.05
N ASN A 80 -20.35 11.18 -25.80
CA ASN A 80 -20.27 10.11 -26.79
C ASN A 80 -20.61 8.71 -26.23
N GLY A 81 -21.76 8.19 -26.66
CA GLY A 81 -22.15 6.79 -26.49
C GLY A 81 -22.28 6.33 -25.03
N PRO A 82 -22.71 5.06 -24.82
CA PRO A 82 -22.70 4.45 -23.50
C PRO A 82 -21.28 4.04 -23.08
N PHE A 83 -21.10 3.76 -21.79
CA PHE A 83 -19.88 3.16 -21.28
C PHE A 83 -19.66 1.77 -21.89
N ARG A 84 -18.45 1.51 -22.38
CA ARG A 84 -18.06 0.22 -23.00
C ARG A 84 -16.84 -0.42 -22.34
N GLY A 85 -16.28 0.22 -21.31
CA GLY A 85 -15.10 -0.27 -20.60
C GLY A 85 -14.09 0.83 -20.27
N LEU A 86 -13.14 0.50 -19.39
CA LEU A 86 -12.14 1.45 -18.89
C LEU A 86 -11.02 1.77 -19.90
N SER A 87 -10.79 0.90 -20.88
CA SER A 87 -9.80 1.09 -21.95
C SER A 87 -10.25 2.08 -23.03
N GLU A 88 -11.57 2.30 -23.14
CA GLU A 88 -12.16 3.12 -24.19
C GLU A 88 -11.95 4.62 -23.97
N ARG A 89 -12.05 5.37 -25.07
CA ARG A 89 -11.97 6.83 -25.07
C ARG A 89 -13.36 7.46 -25.09
N TYR A 90 -13.54 8.45 -24.22
CA TYR A 90 -14.77 9.18 -24.00
C TYR A 90 -14.51 10.68 -24.14
N ARG A 91 -15.48 11.38 -24.73
CA ARG A 91 -15.57 12.83 -24.80
C ARG A 91 -16.50 13.30 -23.70
N LEU A 92 -15.97 14.10 -22.79
CA LEU A 92 -16.69 14.61 -21.62
C LEU A 92 -16.75 16.13 -21.67
N ARG A 93 -17.80 16.70 -21.09
CA ARG A 93 -17.94 18.12 -20.78
C ARG A 93 -17.99 18.32 -19.27
N CYS A 94 -17.31 19.32 -18.72
CA CYS A 94 -17.40 19.65 -17.29
C CYS A 94 -18.44 20.72 -17.02
N ALA A 95 -18.72 21.00 -15.74
CA ALA A 95 -19.58 22.09 -15.30
C ALA A 95 -19.22 23.45 -15.92
N ASP A 96 -17.92 23.73 -16.09
CA ASP A 96 -17.42 24.99 -16.68
C ASP A 96 -17.50 25.01 -18.22
N GLY A 97 -18.11 23.98 -18.84
CA GLY A 97 -18.30 23.89 -20.30
C GLY A 97 -17.10 23.39 -21.11
N HIS A 98 -15.94 23.12 -20.50
CA HIS A 98 -14.79 22.56 -21.22
C HIS A 98 -15.05 21.15 -21.72
N GLU A 99 -14.71 20.88 -22.97
CA GLU A 99 -14.82 19.57 -23.60
C GLU A 99 -13.44 18.95 -23.78
N TRP A 100 -13.28 17.68 -23.39
CA TRP A 100 -12.03 16.97 -23.59
C TRP A 100 -12.24 15.47 -23.83
N GLU A 101 -11.23 14.83 -24.40
CA GLU A 101 -11.18 13.38 -24.54
C GLU A 101 -10.28 12.74 -23.48
N THR A 102 -10.73 11.63 -22.92
CA THR A 102 -10.00 10.87 -21.89
C THR A 102 -10.37 9.39 -21.95
N THR A 103 -9.59 8.53 -21.31
CA THR A 103 -9.98 7.12 -21.13
C THR A 103 -10.82 6.93 -19.87
N GLY A 104 -11.62 5.87 -19.85
CA GLY A 104 -12.41 5.48 -18.67
C GLY A 104 -11.53 5.25 -17.43
N GLU A 105 -10.35 4.66 -17.61
CA GLU A 105 -9.36 4.41 -16.57
C GLU A 105 -8.86 5.70 -15.90
N LEU A 106 -8.65 6.78 -16.65
CA LEU A 106 -8.20 8.05 -16.09
C LEU A 106 -9.26 8.69 -15.19
N ILE A 107 -10.53 8.62 -15.60
CA ILE A 107 -11.66 9.07 -14.78
C ILE A 107 -11.79 8.21 -13.52
N ARG A 108 -11.65 6.88 -13.64
CA ARG A 108 -11.65 5.97 -12.49
C ARG A 108 -10.54 6.28 -11.48
N ARG A 109 -9.35 6.71 -11.96
CA ARG A 109 -8.24 7.18 -11.12
C ARG A 109 -8.45 8.58 -10.53
N GLY A 110 -9.58 9.23 -10.82
CA GLY A 110 -9.94 10.54 -10.31
C GLY A 110 -9.38 11.71 -11.12
N LYS A 111 -8.71 11.48 -12.26
CA LYS A 111 -8.34 12.57 -13.18
C LYS A 111 -9.59 13.21 -13.78
N TRP A 112 -9.49 14.48 -14.14
CA TRP A 112 -10.63 15.28 -14.60
C TRP A 112 -10.21 16.30 -15.65
N CYS A 113 -11.13 17.19 -16.01
CA CYS A 113 -10.95 18.31 -16.92
C CYS A 113 -9.56 18.96 -16.81
N PRO A 114 -8.74 18.89 -17.87
CA PRO A 114 -7.41 19.48 -17.88
C PRO A 114 -7.42 21.00 -17.68
N GLU A 115 -8.42 21.70 -18.20
CA GLU A 115 -8.53 23.17 -18.10
C GLU A 115 -8.87 23.60 -16.68
N CYS A 116 -9.93 23.04 -16.08
CA CYS A 116 -10.24 23.25 -14.66
C CYS A 116 -9.06 22.83 -13.77
N GLY A 117 -8.35 21.75 -14.14
CA GLY A 117 -7.15 21.30 -13.45
C GLY A 117 -6.00 22.31 -13.52
N ARG A 118 -5.77 22.94 -14.68
CA ARG A 118 -4.79 24.02 -14.86
C ARG A 118 -5.16 25.25 -14.05
N VAL A 119 -6.42 25.68 -14.07
CA VAL A 119 -6.91 26.83 -13.29
C VAL A 119 -6.77 26.56 -11.80
N LYS A 120 -7.21 25.41 -11.29
CA LYS A 120 -7.01 25.01 -9.88
C LYS A 120 -5.54 24.97 -9.51
N SER A 121 -4.69 24.41 -10.39
CA SER A 121 -3.25 24.40 -10.16
C SER A 121 -2.68 25.82 -10.12
N ALA A 122 -3.12 26.71 -11.02
CA ALA A 122 -2.75 28.12 -11.02
C ALA A 122 -3.23 28.88 -9.76
N GLN A 123 -4.42 28.57 -9.25
CA GLN A 123 -4.93 29.16 -8.00
C GLN A 123 -4.14 28.65 -6.77
N CYS A 124 -3.80 27.35 -6.72
CA CYS A 124 -2.90 26.82 -5.70
C CYS A 124 -1.45 27.30 -5.85
N ASN A 125 -1.09 27.94 -6.97
CA ASN A 125 0.20 28.58 -7.16
C ASN A 125 0.27 29.92 -6.41
N THR A 126 -0.84 30.62 -6.20
CA THR A 126 -0.86 31.98 -5.61
C THR A 126 -1.55 32.01 -4.24
N LEU A 127 -1.16 31.12 -3.33
CA LEU A 127 -1.46 31.33 -1.92
C LEU A 127 -0.69 32.58 -1.48
N ALA A 128 -1.40 33.69 -1.26
CA ALA A 128 -0.79 34.97 -0.88
C ALA A 128 0.02 34.85 0.42
N ASP A 129 -0.38 33.92 1.30
CA ASP A 129 0.27 33.55 2.55
C ASP A 129 1.32 32.43 2.40
N GLY A 130 1.62 31.98 1.18
CA GLY A 130 2.45 30.80 0.92
C GLY A 130 3.86 30.92 1.50
N LEU A 131 4.49 32.10 1.39
CA LEU A 131 5.81 32.34 1.98
C LEU A 131 5.75 32.34 3.51
N GLU A 132 4.79 33.07 4.08
CA GLU A 132 4.60 33.18 5.53
C GLU A 132 4.36 31.80 6.15
N ARG A 133 3.52 30.98 5.52
CA ARG A 133 3.26 29.61 5.94
C ARG A 133 4.52 28.76 5.99
N LEU A 134 5.37 28.82 4.96
CA LEU A 134 6.65 28.09 4.95
C LEU A 134 7.61 28.60 6.02
N GLN A 135 7.64 29.91 6.28
CA GLN A 135 8.45 30.51 7.35
C GLN A 135 7.96 30.08 8.74
N VAL A 136 6.65 30.03 8.98
CA VAL A 136 6.06 29.55 10.22
C VAL A 136 6.42 28.09 10.48
N ILE A 137 6.24 27.21 9.48
CA ILE A 137 6.61 25.78 9.61
C ILE A 137 8.10 25.64 9.88
N ALA A 138 8.93 26.46 9.21
CA ALA A 138 10.36 26.43 9.45
C ALA A 138 10.71 26.75 10.90
N ARG A 139 10.13 27.82 11.46
CA ARG A 139 10.31 28.21 12.87
C ARG A 139 9.82 27.11 13.83
N GLN A 140 8.68 26.48 13.53
CA GLN A 140 8.15 25.37 14.33
C GLN A 140 9.12 24.18 14.41
N HIS A 141 9.87 23.92 13.35
CA HIS A 141 10.93 22.90 13.34
C HIS A 141 12.31 23.42 13.81
N GLY A 142 12.37 24.63 14.38
CA GLY A 142 13.60 25.26 14.84
C GLY A 142 14.59 25.61 13.72
N GLY A 143 14.10 25.82 12.49
CA GLY A 143 14.90 26.25 11.36
C GLY A 143 14.33 27.48 10.67
N GLN A 144 14.79 27.72 9.45
CA GLN A 144 14.45 28.89 8.66
C GLN A 144 14.17 28.55 7.20
N CYS A 145 13.18 29.22 6.62
CA CYS A 145 12.98 29.29 5.19
C CYS A 145 13.81 30.46 4.66
N LEU A 146 14.72 30.19 3.73
CA LEU A 146 15.65 31.17 3.16
C LEU A 146 15.10 31.81 1.87
N ALA A 147 13.86 31.50 1.48
CA ALA A 147 13.24 32.06 0.30
C ALA A 147 12.85 33.52 0.52
N ALA A 148 13.13 34.39 -0.45
CA ALA A 148 12.65 35.77 -0.47
C ALA A 148 11.23 35.89 -1.05
N GLU A 149 10.87 34.97 -1.95
CA GLU A 149 9.60 35.00 -2.69
C GLU A 149 8.96 33.61 -2.74
N TYR A 150 7.64 33.58 -2.79
CA TYR A 150 6.85 32.38 -2.99
C TYR A 150 6.18 32.41 -4.35
N THR A 151 6.58 31.48 -5.20
CA THR A 151 6.04 31.28 -6.54
C THR A 151 4.85 30.30 -6.60
N ARG A 152 4.99 29.08 -6.06
CA ARG A 152 3.94 28.05 -6.02
C ARG A 152 4.27 26.90 -5.08
N SER A 153 3.23 26.19 -4.62
CA SER A 153 3.38 25.11 -3.63
C SER A 153 4.33 23.99 -4.07
N CYS A 154 4.41 23.68 -5.35
CA CYS A 154 5.28 22.62 -5.87
C CYS A 154 6.73 23.08 -6.14
N ASP A 155 7.04 24.38 -6.08
CA ASP A 155 8.39 24.89 -6.29
C ASP A 155 9.31 24.64 -5.11
N ARG A 156 10.63 24.61 -5.39
CA ARG A 156 11.66 24.23 -4.44
C ARG A 156 12.29 25.44 -3.76
N TYR A 157 11.99 25.57 -2.47
CA TYR A 157 12.49 26.64 -1.62
C TYR A 157 13.72 26.19 -0.82
N PRO A 158 14.69 27.08 -0.58
CA PRO A 158 15.82 26.81 0.29
C PRO A 158 15.41 26.87 1.78
N PHE A 159 15.87 25.89 2.55
CA PHE A 159 15.65 25.80 4.00
C PHE A 159 16.96 25.50 4.73
N GLU A 160 17.01 25.87 6.00
CA GLU A 160 18.07 25.53 6.93
C GLU A 160 17.46 25.07 8.26
N CYS A 161 17.97 23.98 8.85
CA CYS A 161 17.49 23.49 10.15
C CYS A 161 18.37 23.99 11.30
N SER A 162 17.94 23.80 12.55
CA SER A 162 18.72 24.13 13.76
C SER A 162 20.14 23.55 13.79
N LYS A 163 20.39 22.44 13.09
CA LYS A 163 21.72 21.82 12.99
C LYS A 163 22.59 22.39 11.84
N GLY A 164 22.16 23.45 11.18
CA GLY A 164 22.88 24.09 10.06
C GLY A 164 22.78 23.38 8.71
N HIS A 165 22.05 22.27 8.61
CA HIS A 165 21.86 21.59 7.32
C HIS A 165 21.01 22.43 6.36
N ARG A 166 21.51 22.65 5.14
CA ARG A 166 20.81 23.36 4.06
C ARG A 166 20.27 22.40 3.00
N TRP A 167 19.03 22.58 2.58
CA TRP A 167 18.44 21.79 1.49
C TRP A 167 17.39 22.59 0.71
N ARG A 168 16.99 22.05 -0.45
CA ARG A 168 15.85 22.55 -1.23
C ARG A 168 14.73 21.52 -1.21
N ALA A 169 13.52 21.93 -0.84
CA ALA A 169 12.32 21.07 -0.81
C ALA A 169 11.12 21.80 -1.40
N SER A 170 10.13 21.06 -1.90
CA SER A 170 8.90 21.70 -2.35
C SER A 170 8.10 22.24 -1.18
N GLY A 171 7.44 23.40 -1.36
CA GLY A 171 6.61 24.00 -0.31
C GLY A 171 5.54 23.03 0.20
N GLN A 172 4.92 22.27 -0.71
CA GLN A 172 3.96 21.23 -0.40
C GLN A 172 4.55 20.14 0.51
N MET A 173 5.77 19.66 0.26
CA MET A 173 6.38 18.61 1.10
C MET A 173 6.62 19.11 2.54
N VAL A 174 7.08 20.36 2.68
CA VAL A 174 7.28 20.98 3.99
C VAL A 174 5.97 21.14 4.74
N VAL A 175 4.92 21.57 4.05
CA VAL A 175 3.55 21.61 4.59
C VAL A 175 3.04 20.25 5.06
N HIS A 176 3.42 19.16 4.38
CA HIS A 176 3.07 17.78 4.78
C HIS A 176 4.01 17.20 5.85
N GLY A 177 4.85 18.03 6.49
CA GLY A 177 5.70 17.62 7.62
C GLY A 177 7.07 17.06 7.24
N HIS A 178 7.46 17.10 5.96
CA HIS A 178 8.81 16.74 5.54
C HIS A 178 9.77 17.91 5.79
N TRP A 179 10.61 17.79 6.82
CA TRP A 179 11.55 18.83 7.19
C TRP A 179 12.96 18.60 6.65
N CYS A 180 13.94 18.28 7.51
CA CYS A 180 15.34 18.15 7.14
C CYS A 180 15.69 16.69 6.77
N PRO A 181 16.05 16.40 5.49
CA PRO A 181 16.36 15.04 5.05
C PRO A 181 17.63 14.49 5.72
N GLN A 182 18.60 15.35 6.04
CA GLN A 182 19.83 14.95 6.73
C GLN A 182 19.54 14.58 8.18
N CYS A 183 18.80 15.41 8.92
CA CYS A 183 18.35 15.08 10.28
C CYS A 183 17.50 13.80 10.29
N ALA A 184 16.56 13.67 9.36
CA ALA A 184 15.74 12.46 9.23
C ALA A 184 16.59 11.23 8.88
N GLY A 185 17.61 11.38 8.04
CA GLY A 185 18.58 10.34 7.72
C GLY A 185 19.40 9.92 8.94
N ILE A 186 19.93 10.88 9.70
CA ILE A 186 20.68 10.64 10.94
C ILE A 186 19.80 9.94 11.98
N ALA A 187 18.57 10.42 12.20
CA ALA A 187 17.62 9.80 13.12
C ALA A 187 17.23 8.37 12.70
N ARG A 188 17.27 8.06 11.41
CA ARG A 188 17.04 6.71 10.87
C ARG A 188 18.26 5.80 10.93
N ARG A 189 19.48 6.33 11.15
CA ARG A 189 20.66 5.50 11.31
C ARG A 189 20.51 4.69 12.60
N LEU A 190 20.43 3.38 12.44
CA LEU A 190 20.55 2.45 13.55
C LEU A 190 21.97 2.57 14.10
N THR A 191 22.12 2.58 15.42
CA THR A 191 23.42 2.58 16.10
C THR A 191 23.63 1.26 16.84
N LEU A 192 24.85 1.01 17.32
CA LEU A 192 25.11 -0.16 18.15
C LEU A 192 24.28 -0.14 19.44
N GLU A 193 24.12 1.04 20.07
CA GLU A 193 23.29 1.20 21.26
C GLU A 193 21.83 0.86 20.97
N THR A 194 21.33 1.23 19.77
CA THR A 194 20.00 0.85 19.32
C THR A 194 19.87 -0.67 19.21
N MET A 195 20.90 -1.37 18.72
CA MET A 195 20.89 -2.84 18.60
C MET A 195 20.95 -3.51 19.97
N GLN A 196 21.77 -2.98 20.88
CA GLN A 196 21.84 -3.44 22.26
C GLN A 196 20.52 -3.23 23.02
N ALA A 197 19.82 -2.12 22.79
CA ALA A 197 18.49 -1.88 23.35
C ALA A 197 17.46 -2.89 22.83
N VAL A 198 17.41 -3.13 21.51
CA VAL A 198 16.53 -4.15 20.90
C VAL A 198 16.81 -5.54 21.47
N ALA A 199 18.07 -5.88 21.72
CA ALA A 199 18.41 -7.17 22.31
C ALA A 199 17.88 -7.29 23.74
N ARG A 200 18.08 -6.24 24.56
CA ARG A 200 17.60 -6.20 25.96
C ARG A 200 16.08 -6.28 26.05
N GLU A 201 15.36 -5.57 25.20
CA GLU A 201 13.89 -5.64 25.13
C GLU A 201 13.37 -7.06 24.84
N ARG A 202 14.16 -7.88 24.14
CA ARG A 202 13.84 -9.28 23.84
C ARG A 202 14.49 -10.28 24.78
N GLY A 203 14.98 -9.82 25.93
CA GLY A 203 15.60 -10.63 26.97
C GLY A 203 16.96 -11.23 26.58
N GLY A 204 17.65 -10.65 25.60
CA GLY A 204 18.95 -11.13 25.13
C GLY A 204 20.02 -10.04 25.05
N LEU A 205 21.13 -10.36 24.40
CA LEU A 205 22.30 -9.50 24.27
C LEU A 205 22.71 -9.33 22.80
N CYS A 206 23.22 -8.15 22.45
CA CYS A 206 23.99 -7.93 21.23
C CYS A 206 25.47 -8.05 21.63
N LEU A 207 26.15 -9.11 21.16
CA LEU A 207 27.54 -9.42 21.51
C LEU A 207 28.56 -8.72 20.61
N SER A 208 28.12 -8.15 19.48
CA SER A 208 29.00 -7.36 18.61
C SER A 208 29.45 -6.06 19.29
N ALA A 209 30.73 -5.73 19.15
CA ALA A 209 31.32 -4.49 19.67
C ALA A 209 31.19 -3.31 18.69
N GLU A 210 30.87 -3.56 17.42
CA GLU A 210 30.81 -2.55 16.37
C GLU A 210 29.58 -2.73 15.48
N TYR A 211 29.09 -1.64 14.89
CA TYR A 211 27.94 -1.63 14.00
C TYR A 211 28.27 -0.95 12.66
N HIS A 212 28.31 -1.77 11.60
CA HIS A 212 28.69 -1.33 10.24
C HIS A 212 27.51 -1.21 9.27
N GLY A 213 26.27 -1.19 9.78
CA GLY A 213 25.07 -0.98 8.97
C GLY A 213 24.05 -2.12 9.02
N ALA A 214 22.85 -1.85 8.48
CA ALA A 214 21.65 -2.64 8.78
C ALA A 214 21.67 -4.06 8.19
N HIS A 215 22.48 -4.28 7.17
CA HIS A 215 22.62 -5.56 6.46
C HIS A 215 23.86 -6.36 6.89
N VAL A 216 24.78 -5.74 7.64
CA VAL A 216 25.95 -6.44 8.20
C VAL A 216 25.48 -7.32 9.36
N LYS A 217 26.02 -8.53 9.43
CA LYS A 217 25.68 -9.48 10.50
C LYS A 217 26.26 -8.99 11.83
N LEU A 218 25.43 -9.00 12.86
CA LEU A 218 25.83 -8.87 14.25
C LEU A 218 25.67 -10.23 14.95
N THR A 219 26.40 -10.41 16.04
CA THR A 219 26.29 -11.58 16.90
C THR A 219 25.29 -11.26 18.02
N TRP A 220 24.28 -12.09 18.17
CA TRP A 220 23.18 -11.94 19.14
C TRP A 220 23.15 -13.14 20.08
N GLN A 221 22.64 -12.93 21.28
CA GLN A 221 22.31 -13.97 22.24
C GLN A 221 20.86 -13.80 22.71
N CYS A 222 20.09 -14.87 22.85
CA CYS A 222 18.70 -14.80 23.34
C CYS A 222 18.64 -15.11 24.84
N HIS A 223 17.45 -14.98 25.43
CA HIS A 223 17.20 -15.29 26.84
C HIS A 223 17.49 -16.75 27.24
N ARG A 224 17.54 -17.69 26.27
CA ARG A 224 17.95 -19.10 26.50
C ARG A 224 19.45 -19.33 26.33
N GLY A 225 20.23 -18.28 26.04
CA GLY A 225 21.68 -18.37 25.84
C GLY A 225 22.13 -18.72 24.43
N HIS A 226 21.23 -18.99 23.48
CA HIS A 226 21.61 -19.30 22.09
C HIS A 226 22.31 -18.12 21.43
N VAL A 227 23.48 -18.36 20.85
CA VAL A 227 24.25 -17.37 20.09
C VAL A 227 24.04 -17.58 18.60
N TRP A 228 23.77 -16.52 17.84
CA TRP A 228 23.66 -16.61 16.37
C TRP A 228 24.06 -15.30 15.69
N GLN A 229 24.34 -15.38 14.39
CA GLN A 229 24.60 -14.22 13.56
C GLN A 229 23.36 -13.84 12.74
N SER A 230 22.95 -12.57 12.83
CA SER A 230 21.86 -12.02 12.01
C SER A 230 22.05 -10.53 11.79
N SER A 231 21.50 -10.02 10.69
CA SER A 231 21.54 -8.59 10.41
C SER A 231 20.53 -7.82 11.27
N ALA A 232 20.85 -6.59 11.62
CA ALA A 232 19.96 -5.67 12.33
C ALA A 232 18.60 -5.51 11.63
N ALA A 233 18.58 -5.48 10.29
CA ALA A 233 17.34 -5.40 9.51
C ALA A 233 16.43 -6.61 9.74
N ASN A 234 16.97 -7.83 9.85
CA ASN A 234 16.16 -9.02 10.13
C ASN A 234 15.62 -9.01 11.56
N VAL A 235 16.46 -8.62 12.52
CA VAL A 235 16.11 -8.61 13.94
C VAL A 235 15.09 -7.53 14.27
N LYS A 236 15.39 -6.27 13.94
CA LYS A 236 14.57 -5.09 14.26
C LYS A 236 13.38 -4.94 13.33
N ASN A 237 13.60 -4.95 12.01
CA ASN A 237 12.55 -4.59 11.05
C ASN A 237 11.63 -5.77 10.70
N LYS A 238 12.16 -7.00 10.61
CA LYS A 238 11.36 -8.20 10.28
C LYS A 238 10.93 -9.02 11.50
N GLY A 239 11.30 -8.61 12.71
CA GLY A 239 10.93 -9.31 13.94
C GLY A 239 11.59 -10.69 14.14
N ARG A 240 12.55 -11.10 13.30
CA ARG A 240 13.17 -12.43 13.40
C ARG A 240 14.21 -12.44 14.50
N TRP A 241 13.90 -13.10 15.61
CA TRP A 241 14.76 -13.15 16.79
C TRP A 241 15.73 -14.33 16.74
N CYS A 242 15.52 -15.37 17.57
CA CYS A 242 16.38 -16.53 17.65
C CYS A 242 15.86 -17.68 16.78
N PRO A 243 16.64 -18.20 15.81
CA PRO A 243 16.23 -19.33 14.98
C PRO A 243 16.06 -20.63 15.77
N ASN A 244 16.84 -20.82 16.85
CA ASN A 244 16.73 -22.00 17.72
C ASN A 244 15.43 -21.95 18.53
N CYS A 245 15.10 -20.81 19.15
CA CYS A 245 13.81 -20.64 19.83
C CYS A 245 12.62 -20.84 18.88
N ALA A 246 12.68 -20.24 17.68
CA ALA A 246 11.62 -20.42 16.67
C ALA A 246 11.46 -21.89 16.27
N PHE A 247 12.56 -22.64 16.14
CA PHE A 247 12.48 -24.08 15.88
C PHE A 247 11.89 -24.85 17.07
N LEU A 248 12.30 -24.52 18.30
CA LEU A 248 11.77 -25.12 19.53
C LEU A 248 10.28 -24.87 19.71
N GLU A 249 9.74 -23.75 19.25
CA GLU A 249 8.29 -23.49 19.27
C GLU A 249 7.52 -24.40 18.27
N MET A 250 8.17 -24.79 17.17
CA MET A 250 7.53 -25.59 16.11
C MET A 250 7.66 -27.11 16.31
N THR A 251 8.76 -27.60 16.89
CA THR A 251 9.03 -29.04 17.00
C THR A 251 8.35 -29.69 18.22
N LYS A 252 7.66 -30.82 17.98
CA LYS A 252 7.06 -31.67 19.03
C LYS A 252 7.97 -32.84 19.48
N ASP A 253 9.06 -33.10 18.76
CA ASP A 253 9.98 -34.21 19.02
C ASP A 253 10.88 -33.94 20.25
N PRO A 254 10.78 -34.71 21.36
CA PRO A 254 11.53 -34.48 22.58
C PRO A 254 13.06 -34.55 22.42
N LYS A 255 13.58 -35.46 21.58
CA LYS A 255 15.02 -35.61 21.37
C LYS A 255 15.60 -34.40 20.64
N LYS A 256 14.86 -33.89 19.66
CA LYS A 256 15.23 -32.64 18.96
C LYS A 256 15.12 -31.45 19.91
N ARG A 257 14.07 -31.37 20.73
CA ARG A 257 13.95 -30.27 21.70
C ARG A 257 15.16 -30.21 22.64
N LEU A 258 15.59 -31.34 23.21
CA LEU A 258 16.76 -31.39 24.10
C LEU A 258 18.04 -30.91 23.41
N LYS A 259 18.29 -31.38 22.18
CA LYS A 259 19.48 -30.99 21.40
C LYS A 259 19.54 -29.48 21.16
N TRP A 260 18.44 -28.91 20.66
CA TRP A 260 18.40 -27.50 20.25
C TRP A 260 18.25 -26.53 21.42
N ASP A 261 17.95 -27.03 22.62
CA ASP A 261 17.90 -26.21 23.83
C ASP A 261 19.30 -25.81 24.32
N PHE A 262 20.28 -26.71 24.22
CA PHE A 262 21.64 -26.50 24.76
C PHE A 262 22.70 -26.22 23.70
N GLU A 263 22.67 -26.92 22.57
CA GLU A 263 23.75 -26.84 21.56
C GLU A 263 23.52 -25.72 20.54
N GLY A 264 22.25 -25.37 20.28
CA GLY A 264 21.87 -24.45 19.21
C GLY A 264 22.32 -24.90 17.82
N LYS A 265 22.08 -24.06 16.79
CA LYS A 265 22.74 -24.22 15.48
C LYS A 265 24.19 -23.78 15.61
N GLY A 266 25.12 -24.73 15.48
CA GLY A 266 26.52 -24.42 15.16
C GLY A 266 26.63 -23.59 13.89
#